data_AF-A0A7J3XDA1-F1
#
_entry.id   AF-A0A7J3XDA1-F1
#
_cell.length_a   1.000
_cell.length_b   1.000
_cell.length_c   1.000
_cell.angle_alpha   90.00
_cell.angle_beta   90.00
_cell.angle_gamma   90.00
#
_symmetry.space_group_name_H-M   'P 1'
#
loop_
_entity.id
_entity.type
_entity.pdbx_description
1 polymer ?
#
loop_
_entity_poly.entity_id
_entity_poly.type
_entity_poly.pdbx_seq_one_letter_code
_entity_poly.pdbx_strand_id
1 'polypeptide(L)'
;MLVPRKNWRLYLSLEDEAVLNEILRLAAKHRGAYKNANETAIAQVWCALIEIQKEIKGLDERLKRLERILGGIASRVEEEREKLLKSLESL
;
A
#
# COMPACT_ATOMS: atom_id res chain seq x y z
N MET A 1 7.81 39.45 -20.28
CA MET A 1 8.63 38.22 -20.31
C MET A 1 8.07 37.26 -19.30
N LEU A 2 7.54 36.11 -19.73
CA LEU A 2 7.16 35.04 -18.82
C LEU A 2 8.46 34.34 -18.41
N VAL A 3 8.92 34.56 -17.18
CA VAL A 3 10.02 33.79 -16.60
C VAL A 3 9.56 32.32 -16.61
N PRO A 4 10.29 31.38 -17.26
CA PRO A 4 9.92 29.97 -17.18
C PRO A 4 10.01 29.57 -15.72
N ARG A 5 8.86 29.26 -15.10
CA ARG A 5 8.87 28.68 -13.76
C ARG A 5 9.67 27.39 -13.85
N LYS A 6 10.67 27.22 -12.99
CA LYS A 6 11.44 25.96 -12.89
C LYS A 6 10.45 24.81 -12.75
N ASN A 7 10.38 23.94 -13.76
CA ASN A 7 9.49 22.79 -13.76
C ASN A 7 10.29 21.53 -13.42
N TRP A 8 10.29 21.17 -12.14
CA TRP A 8 11.03 20.02 -11.64
C TRP A 8 10.54 18.68 -12.23
N ARG A 9 9.31 18.63 -12.76
CA ARG A 9 8.77 17.42 -13.39
C ARG A 9 9.52 17.00 -14.66
N LEU A 10 10.18 17.94 -15.33
CA LEU A 10 11.02 17.64 -16.51
C LEU A 10 12.23 16.77 -16.19
N TYR A 11 12.55 16.62 -14.89
CA TYR A 11 13.65 15.78 -14.41
C TYR A 11 13.16 14.41 -13.90
N LEU A 12 11.86 14.11 -14.02
CA LEU A 12 11.31 12.79 -13.74
C LEU A 12 11.41 11.91 -14.98
N SER A 13 11.58 10.61 -14.77
CA SER A 13 11.32 9.63 -15.82
C SER A 13 9.82 9.60 -16.16
N LEU A 14 9.47 9.07 -17.33
CA LEU A 14 8.06 8.89 -17.71
C LEU A 14 7.31 7.97 -16.73
N GLU A 15 8.02 6.98 -16.18
CA GLU A 15 7.48 6.06 -15.18
C GLU A 15 7.20 6.80 -13.86
N ASP A 16 8.15 7.58 -13.35
CA ASP A 16 7.98 8.34 -12.12
C ASP A 16 6.89 9.42 -12.26
N GLU A 17 6.77 10.04 -13.43
CA GLU A 17 5.69 10.99 -13.70
C GLU A 17 4.32 10.31 -13.68
N ALA A 18 4.21 9.08 -14.20
CA ALA A 18 2.98 8.29 -14.11
C ALA A 18 2.63 7.95 -12.64
N VAL A 19 3.63 7.52 -11.85
CA VAL A 19 3.47 7.26 -10.41
C VAL A 19 3.01 8.52 -9.67
N LEU A 20 3.64 9.66 -9.94
CA LEU A 20 3.26 10.94 -9.35
C LEU A 20 1.81 11.30 -9.70
N ASN A 21 1.41 11.15 -10.96
CA ASN A 21 0.05 11.46 -11.38
C ASN A 21 -0.99 10.57 -10.69
N GLU A 22 -0.68 9.31 -10.45
CA GLU A 22 -1.54 8.41 -9.67
C GLU A 22 -1.67 8.85 -8.21
N ILE A 23 -0.55 9.19 -7.56
CA ILE A 23 -0.54 9.74 -6.20
C ILE A 23 -1.42 11.00 -6.10
N LEU A 24 -1.30 11.90 -7.08
CA LEU A 24 -2.11 13.13 -7.12
C LEU A 24 -3.60 12.84 -7.37
N ARG A 25 -3.91 11.82 -8.18
CA ARG A 25 -5.28 11.34 -8.42
C ARG A 25 -5.90 10.82 -7.13
N LEU A 26 -5.17 10.03 -6.35
CA LEU A 26 -5.61 9.53 -5.04
C LEU A 26 -5.87 10.68 -4.06
N ALA A 27 -4.92 11.62 -3.97
CA ALA A 27 -5.02 12.79 -3.10
C ALA A 27 -6.20 13.73 -3.48
N ALA A 28 -6.71 13.66 -4.71
CA ALA A 28 -7.81 14.51 -5.18
C ALA A 28 -9.12 14.36 -4.38
N LYS A 29 -9.32 13.23 -3.68
CA LYS A 29 -10.45 13.04 -2.75
C LYS A 29 -10.46 14.08 -1.63
N HIS A 30 -9.28 14.60 -1.27
CA HIS A 30 -9.07 15.58 -0.21
C HIS A 30 -9.01 17.02 -0.74
N ARG A 31 -9.55 17.29 -1.94
CA ARG A 31 -9.47 18.60 -2.59
C ARG A 31 -9.99 19.74 -1.75
N GLY A 32 -11.04 19.51 -0.96
CA GLY A 32 -11.55 20.49 -0.01
C GLY A 32 -10.52 20.85 1.07
N ALA A 33 -9.71 19.90 1.55
CA ALA A 33 -8.73 20.16 2.58
C ALA A 33 -7.56 21.00 2.05
N TYR A 34 -6.88 20.55 1.00
CA TYR A 34 -5.67 21.23 0.54
C TYR A 34 -5.94 22.58 -0.13
N LYS A 35 -7.12 22.78 -0.76
CA LYS A 35 -7.48 24.07 -1.36
C LYS A 35 -7.75 25.17 -0.34
N ASN A 36 -8.14 24.80 0.87
CA ASN A 36 -8.42 25.74 1.95
C ASN A 36 -7.24 25.90 2.92
N ALA A 37 -6.06 25.36 2.57
CA ALA A 37 -4.85 25.49 3.37
C ALA A 37 -4.03 26.71 2.92
N ASN A 38 -3.37 27.37 3.87
CA ASN A 38 -2.42 28.47 3.59
C ASN A 38 -1.30 28.04 2.64
N GLU A 39 -0.84 26.80 2.76
CA GLU A 39 0.20 26.21 1.93
C GLU A 39 -0.36 25.01 1.17
N THR A 40 -1.04 25.28 0.05
CA THR A 40 -1.72 24.26 -0.76
C THR A 40 -0.81 23.10 -1.17
N ALA A 41 0.43 23.39 -1.58
CA ALA A 41 1.38 22.36 -2.02
C ALA A 41 1.75 21.41 -0.86
N ILE A 42 2.03 21.95 0.33
CA ILE A 42 2.33 21.15 1.52
C ILE A 42 1.11 20.33 1.94
N ALA A 43 -0.07 20.94 1.97
CA ALA A 43 -1.30 20.23 2.32
C ALA A 43 -1.62 19.11 1.34
N GLN A 44 -1.35 19.30 0.04
CA GLN A 44 -1.52 18.27 -0.98
C GLN A 44 -0.56 17.09 -0.78
N VAL A 45 0.68 17.34 -0.38
CA VAL A 45 1.65 16.29 -0.01
C VAL A 45 1.14 15.49 1.19
N TRP A 46 0.64 16.14 2.24
CA TRP A 46 0.05 15.44 3.39
C TRP A 46 -1.17 14.59 3.00
N CYS A 47 -2.03 15.11 2.12
CA CYS A 47 -3.18 14.37 1.61
C CYS A 47 -2.76 13.13 0.80
N ALA A 48 -1.69 13.23 0.00
CA ALA A 48 -1.09 12.10 -0.71
C ALA A 48 -0.53 11.06 0.26
N LEU A 49 0.22 11.48 1.29
CA LEU A 49 0.78 10.59 2.31
C LEU A 49 -0.31 9.82 3.07
N ILE A 50 -1.44 10.47 3.37
CA ILE A 50 -2.59 9.80 4.00
C ILE A 50 -3.14 8.67 3.13
N GLU A 51 -3.31 8.89 1.82
CA GLU A 51 -3.82 7.84 0.94
C GLU A 51 -2.82 6.69 0.79
N ILE A 52 -1.53 6.98 0.65
CA ILE A 52 -0.46 5.95 0.62
C ILE A 52 -0.46 5.14 1.92
N GLN A 53 -0.60 5.80 3.08
CA GLN A 53 -0.67 5.13 4.38
C GLN A 53 -1.89 4.19 4.49
N LYS A 54 -3.03 4.54 3.87
CA LYS A 54 -4.21 3.66 3.81
C LYS A 54 -3.95 2.45 2.92
N GLU A 55 -3.29 2.63 1.78
CA GLU A 55 -2.92 1.52 0.90
C GLU A 55 -1.97 0.53 1.59
N ILE A 56 -0.94 1.05 2.29
CA ILE A 56 -0.02 0.23 3.09
C ILE A 56 -0.79 -0.59 4.14
N LYS A 57 -1.73 0.04 4.86
CA LYS A 57 -2.58 -0.68 5.84
C LYS A 57 -3.43 -1.76 5.17
N GLY A 58 -4.02 -1.47 4.01
CA GLY A 58 -4.80 -2.45 3.25
C GLY A 58 -3.95 -3.64 2.77
N LEU A 59 -2.68 -3.40 2.38
CA LEU A 59 -1.74 -4.46 2.03
C LEU A 59 -1.36 -5.31 3.25
N ASP A 60 -1.08 -4.68 4.40
CA ASP A 60 -0.76 -5.36 5.65
C ASP A 60 -1.93 -6.26 6.13
N GLU A 61 -3.17 -5.76 6.06
CA GLU A 61 -4.36 -6.56 6.38
C GLU A 61 -4.53 -7.77 5.46
N ARG A 62 -4.28 -7.59 4.16
CA ARG A 62 -4.31 -8.68 3.18
C ARG A 62 -3.22 -9.71 3.46
N LEU A 63 -2.01 -9.26 3.81
CA LEU A 63 -0.89 -10.13 4.14
C LEU A 63 -1.21 -10.95 5.41
N LYS A 64 -1.67 -10.31 6.48
CA LYS A 64 -2.11 -11.00 7.71
C LYS A 64 -3.17 -12.05 7.46
N ARG A 65 -4.11 -11.78 6.54
CA ARG A 65 -5.13 -12.76 6.15
C ARG A 65 -4.50 -13.97 5.46
N LEU A 66 -3.56 -13.76 4.54
CA LEU A 66 -2.85 -14.84 3.87
C LEU A 66 -2.02 -15.66 4.86
N GLU A 67 -1.28 -15.02 5.74
CA GLU A 67 -0.50 -15.68 6.80
C GLU A 67 -1.39 -16.56 7.69
N ARG A 68 -2.57 -16.08 8.09
CA ARG A 68 -3.53 -16.88 8.86
C ARG A 68 -4.01 -18.11 8.11
N ILE A 69 -4.34 -17.97 6.83
CA ILE A 69 -4.82 -19.08 6.00
C ILE A 69 -3.71 -20.12 5.82
N LEU A 70 -2.52 -19.67 5.43
CA LEU A 70 -1.37 -20.54 5.19
C LEU A 70 -0.90 -21.22 6.48
N GLY A 71 -0.87 -20.50 7.61
CA GLY A 71 -0.59 -21.08 8.92
C GLY A 71 -1.60 -22.16 9.29
N GLY A 72 -2.90 -21.92 9.07
CA GLY A 72 -3.94 -22.92 9.29
C GLY A 72 -3.80 -24.16 8.41
N ILE A 73 -3.37 -24.01 7.15
CA ILE A 73 -3.08 -25.13 6.26
C ILE A 73 -1.88 -25.93 6.79
N ALA A 74 -0.79 -25.26 7.15
CA ALA A 74 0.42 -25.90 7.67
C ALA A 74 0.14 -26.71 8.95
N SER A 75 -0.60 -26.14 9.91
CA SER A 75 -0.97 -26.84 11.14
C SER A 75 -1.82 -28.09 10.88
N ARG A 76 -2.77 -28.05 9.94
CA ARG A 76 -3.59 -29.23 9.59
C ARG A 76 -2.76 -30.34 8.99
N VAL A 77 -1.82 -30.00 8.10
CA VAL A 77 -0.89 -30.97 7.50
C VAL A 77 -0.03 -31.63 8.58
N GLU A 78 0.43 -30.86 9.55
CA GLU A 78 1.23 -31.38 10.67
C GLU A 78 0.41 -32.29 11.58
N GLU A 79 -0.83 -31.92 11.93
CA GLU A 79 -1.76 -32.76 12.68
C GLU A 79 -2.09 -34.08 11.97
N GLU A 80 -2.35 -34.04 10.66
CA GLU A 80 -2.60 -35.24 9.86
C GLU A 80 -1.37 -36.14 9.81
N ARG A 81 -0.18 -35.57 9.64
CA ARG A 81 1.08 -36.30 9.68
C ARG A 81 1.29 -36.98 11.04
N GLU A 82 1.05 -36.28 12.15
CA GLU A 82 1.16 -36.87 13.49
C GLU A 82 0.16 -38.01 13.70
N LYS A 83 -1.09 -37.85 13.25
CA LYS A 83 -2.11 -38.92 13.33
C LYS A 83 -1.68 -40.15 12.54
N LEU A 84 -1.14 -39.96 11.34
CA LEU A 84 -0.62 -41.05 10.51
C LEU A 84 0.54 -41.78 11.20
N LEU A 85 1.52 -41.05 11.73
CA LEU A 85 2.65 -41.64 12.45
C LEU A 85 2.19 -42.49 13.65
N LYS A 86 1.28 -41.94 14.48
CA LYS A 86 0.70 -42.68 15.62
C LYS A 86 -0.03 -43.95 15.19
N SER A 87 -0.73 -43.92 14.05
CA SER A 87 -1.43 -45.10 13.53
C SER A 87 -0.47 -46.21 13.07
N LEU A 88 0.71 -45.83 12.54
CA LEU A 88 1.75 -46.77 12.12
C LEU A 88 2.49 -47.39 13.30
N GLU A 89 2.69 -46.65 14.39
CA GLU A 89 3.31 -47.17 15.63
C GLU A 89 2.40 -48.11 16.42
N SER A 90 1.08 -48.03 16.19
CA SER A 90 0.08 -48.90 16.83
C SER A 90 -0.17 -50.24 16.11
N LEU A 91 0.52 -50.49 14.99
CA LEU A 91 0.50 -51.73 14.20
C LEU A 91 1.68 -52.63 14.55
#